data_AF-A0A351VE27-F1
#
_entry.id   AF-A0A351VE27-F1
#
_cell.length_a   1.000
_cell.length_b   1.000
_cell.length_c   1.000
_cell.angle_alpha   90.00
_cell.angle_beta   90.00
_cell.angle_gamma   90.00
#
_symmetry.space_group_name_H-M   'P 1'
#
loop_
_entity.id
_entity.type
_entity.pdbx_description
1 polymer ?
#
loop_
_entity_poly.entity_id
_entity_poly.type
_entity_poly.pdbx_seq_one_letter_code
_entity_poly.pdbx_strand_id
1 'polypeptide(L)'
;MSVNGITSTTSVADLYGNYSTSAKAAEKTENTKEEKNTSGVVYEPSSATQTAASQTSKKPNAALVAKMKADSDARVSQLRSLVEQMISSQGKTLGKADSIWSFLAGGDYTVDPATRAQAQKDIADDGYWGVEQTSDRIVDFATALAGDDPKKLEEMRAAFEKGFKQATSTWGSKLPDISQRTYQAVMDKFDKLTGVED
;
A
#
# COMPACT_ATOMS: atom_id res chain seq x y z
N MET A 1 30.76 37.30 7.81
CA MET A 1 29.58 36.47 8.10
C MET A 1 29.19 35.79 6.80
N SER A 2 29.66 34.57 6.57
CA SER A 2 29.27 33.80 5.39
C SER A 2 27.96 33.12 5.70
N VAL A 3 26.87 33.63 5.12
CA VAL A 3 25.56 32.98 5.20
C VAL A 3 25.59 31.77 4.28
N ASN A 4 25.74 30.59 4.88
CA ASN A 4 25.54 29.32 4.19
C ASN A 4 24.03 29.19 3.94
N GLY A 5 23.57 29.75 2.83
CA GLY A 5 22.22 29.56 2.32
C GLY A 5 22.02 28.11 1.95
N ILE A 6 21.55 27.30 2.89
CA ILE A 6 20.98 25.99 2.60
C ILE A 6 19.62 26.25 1.95
N THR A 7 19.63 26.65 0.68
CA THR A 7 18.49 26.44 -0.20
C THR A 7 18.65 25.01 -0.72
N SER A 8 18.24 24.04 0.09
CA SER A 8 18.04 22.68 -0.40
C SER A 8 16.88 22.73 -1.38
N THR A 9 17.18 22.92 -2.67
CA THR A 9 16.27 22.53 -3.74
C THR A 9 16.19 21.01 -3.73
N THR A 10 15.47 20.43 -2.77
CA THR A 10 15.26 18.98 -2.73
C THR A 10 14.52 18.61 -3.99
N SER A 11 15.19 17.90 -4.89
CA SER A 11 14.60 17.50 -6.15
C SER A 11 13.52 16.45 -5.89
N VAL A 12 12.52 16.36 -6.77
CA VAL A 12 11.45 15.34 -6.67
C VAL A 12 12.05 13.93 -6.63
N ALA A 13 13.20 13.72 -7.29
CA ALA A 13 13.98 12.49 -7.26
C ALA A 13 14.57 12.17 -5.87
N ASP A 14 15.07 13.16 -5.12
CA ASP A 14 15.61 12.94 -3.76
C ASP A 14 14.51 12.55 -2.76
N LEU A 15 13.32 13.16 -2.90
CA LEU A 15 12.14 12.83 -2.10
C LEU A 15 11.59 11.45 -2.45
N TYR A 16 11.56 11.09 -3.74
CA TYR A 16 11.20 9.74 -4.16
C TYR A 16 12.21 8.70 -3.65
N GLY A 17 13.51 9.04 -3.65
CA GLY A 17 14.55 8.23 -3.02
C GLY A 17 14.21 7.92 -1.56
N ASN A 18 13.85 8.93 -0.77
CA ASN A 18 13.42 8.77 0.62
C ASN A 18 12.10 7.99 0.78
N TYR A 19 11.17 8.14 -0.15
CA TYR A 19 9.95 7.32 -0.22
C TYR A 19 10.29 5.84 -0.45
N SER A 20 11.12 5.52 -1.44
CA SER A 20 11.52 4.14 -1.77
C SER A 20 12.36 3.47 -0.67
N THR A 21 13.23 4.23 0.02
CA THR A 21 14.01 3.70 1.16
C THR A 21 13.12 3.42 2.35
N SER A 22 12.11 4.26 2.61
CA SER A 22 11.12 3.94 3.63
C SER A 22 10.29 2.71 3.23
N ALA A 23 9.98 2.50 1.95
CA ALA A 23 9.29 1.29 1.45
C ALA A 23 10.14 0.03 1.68
N LYS A 24 11.46 0.10 1.42
CA LYS A 24 12.42 -0.96 1.76
C LYS A 24 12.61 -1.21 3.25
N ALA A 25 12.49 -0.18 4.09
CA ALA A 25 12.65 -0.32 5.54
C ALA A 25 11.50 -1.09 6.21
N ALA A 26 10.33 -1.18 5.57
CA ALA A 26 9.22 -2.02 6.04
C ALA A 26 9.44 -3.52 5.75
N GLU A 27 10.38 -3.88 4.88
CA GLU A 27 10.60 -5.25 4.41
C GLU A 27 11.92 -5.87 4.92
N LYS A 28 12.74 -5.13 5.69
CA LYS A 28 13.99 -5.66 6.21
C LYS A 28 14.33 -5.15 7.61
N THR A 29 13.98 -5.96 8.61
CA THR A 29 14.68 -5.97 9.91
C THR A 29 15.07 -7.39 10.28
N GLU A 30 16.27 -7.78 9.87
CA GLU A 30 17.04 -8.83 10.55
C GLU A 30 18.52 -8.42 10.68
N ASN A 31 18.95 -8.31 11.94
CA ASN A 31 20.28 -8.15 12.58
C ASN A 31 21.20 -6.96 12.20
N THR A 32 21.59 -6.09 13.16
CA THR A 32 22.43 -6.45 14.33
C THR A 32 22.28 -5.47 15.53
N LYS A 33 22.11 -6.07 16.75
CA LYS A 33 22.45 -5.72 18.17
C LYS A 33 22.84 -4.27 18.55
N GLU A 34 22.53 -3.68 19.71
CA GLU A 34 21.88 -3.97 21.03
C GLU A 34 21.46 -2.55 21.55
N GLU A 35 20.30 -2.30 22.17
CA GLU A 35 20.06 -2.40 23.62
C GLU A 35 18.55 -2.22 23.95
N LYS A 36 18.14 -2.91 25.03
CA LYS A 36 16.84 -2.97 25.73
C LYS A 36 15.85 -1.81 25.51
N ASN A 37 14.61 -2.15 25.13
CA ASN A 37 13.43 -2.12 26.01
C ASN A 37 12.25 -2.89 25.37
N THR A 38 11.37 -3.38 26.22
CA THR A 38 10.53 -4.58 26.08
C THR A 38 9.22 -4.42 25.29
N SER A 39 8.86 -5.49 24.58
CA SER A 39 7.52 -5.90 24.07
C SER A 39 7.42 -5.94 22.54
N GLY A 40 7.92 -7.04 21.97
CA GLY A 40 7.69 -7.42 20.57
C GLY A 40 7.04 -8.79 20.51
N VAL A 41 5.84 -8.88 19.94
CA VAL A 41 5.24 -10.17 19.56
C VAL A 41 5.97 -10.65 18.31
N VAL A 42 6.78 -11.69 18.47
CA VAL A 42 7.51 -12.38 17.39
C VAL A 42 6.54 -13.37 16.73
N TYR A 43 6.44 -13.30 15.40
CA TYR A 43 5.70 -14.26 14.59
C TYR A 43 6.68 -15.31 14.05
N GLU A 44 6.59 -16.54 14.55
CA GLU A 44 7.29 -17.68 13.97
C GLU A 44 6.43 -18.30 12.85
N PRO A 45 6.93 -18.43 11.61
CA PRO A 45 6.31 -19.29 10.61
C PRO A 45 6.53 -20.77 10.99
N SER A 46 5.45 -21.46 11.34
CA SER A 46 5.51 -22.88 11.71
C SER A 46 5.79 -23.76 10.49
N SER A 47 6.94 -24.42 10.49
CA SER A 47 7.27 -25.50 9.56
C SER A 47 6.95 -26.84 10.22
N ALA A 48 6.09 -27.60 9.53
CA ALA A 48 5.79 -29.03 9.66
C ALA A 48 5.40 -29.57 11.06
N THR A 49 4.13 -29.96 11.23
CA THR A 49 3.68 -31.37 11.34
C THR A 49 2.15 -31.40 11.31
N GLN A 50 1.55 -32.26 10.48
CA GLN A 50 0.12 -32.51 10.45
C GLN A 50 -0.34 -33.21 11.74
N THR A 51 -1.26 -32.57 12.47
CA THR A 51 -2.22 -33.27 13.34
C THR A 51 -3.52 -32.46 13.37
N ALA A 52 -4.62 -33.15 13.10
CA ALA A 52 -5.96 -32.57 13.02
C ALA A 52 -6.48 -32.05 14.36
N ALA A 53 -7.40 -31.08 14.26
CA ALA A 53 -8.31 -30.55 15.26
C ALA A 53 -7.74 -29.63 16.35
N SER A 54 -7.79 -28.32 16.08
CA SER A 54 -8.64 -27.40 16.86
C SER A 54 -8.87 -26.12 16.06
N GLN A 55 -10.13 -25.81 15.75
CA GLN A 55 -10.54 -24.51 15.23
C GLN A 55 -10.28 -23.46 16.31
N THR A 56 -9.04 -22.97 16.42
CA THR A 56 -8.77 -21.71 17.09
C THR A 56 -9.13 -20.61 16.11
N SER A 57 -10.39 -20.17 16.17
CA SER A 57 -10.83 -18.93 15.53
C SER A 57 -9.79 -17.86 15.81
N LYS A 58 -9.01 -17.46 14.79
CA LYS A 58 -8.01 -16.42 14.99
C LYS A 58 -8.78 -15.12 15.24
N LYS A 59 -8.91 -14.74 16.51
CA LYS A 59 -9.54 -13.48 16.90
C LYS A 59 -8.91 -12.35 16.09
N PRO A 60 -9.69 -11.35 15.64
CA PRO A 60 -9.15 -10.20 14.94
C PRO A 60 -8.05 -9.57 15.79
N ASN A 61 -6.83 -9.54 15.25
CA ASN A 61 -5.69 -8.97 15.96
C ASN A 61 -5.72 -7.45 15.76
N ALA A 62 -6.48 -6.77 16.62
CA ALA A 62 -6.69 -5.33 16.55
C ALA A 62 -5.37 -4.53 16.51
N ALA A 63 -4.31 -5.02 17.17
CA ALA A 63 -2.99 -4.39 17.14
C ALA A 63 -2.31 -4.53 15.77
N LEU A 64 -2.45 -5.70 15.11
CA LEU A 64 -1.95 -5.91 13.75
C LEU A 64 -2.72 -5.06 12.74
N VAL A 65 -4.05 -5.04 12.83
CA VAL A 65 -4.91 -4.21 11.97
C VAL A 65 -4.56 -2.72 12.13
N ALA A 66 -4.37 -2.24 13.37
CA ALA A 66 -3.97 -0.87 13.63
C ALA A 66 -2.59 -0.55 13.03
N LYS A 67 -1.63 -1.48 13.11
CA LYS A 67 -0.31 -1.34 12.50
C LYS A 67 -0.40 -1.28 10.97
N MET A 68 -1.13 -2.20 10.34
CA MET A 68 -1.32 -2.23 8.88
C MET A 68 -2.02 -0.97 8.38
N LYS A 69 -3.01 -0.48 9.13
CA LYS A 69 -3.69 0.78 8.84
C LYS A 69 -2.72 1.96 8.94
N ALA A 70 -1.93 2.04 10.02
CA ALA A 70 -0.97 3.13 10.21
C ALA A 70 0.10 3.14 9.10
N ASP A 71 0.62 1.97 8.71
CA ASP A 71 1.58 1.86 7.60
C ASP A 71 0.94 2.32 6.27
N SER A 72 -0.28 1.86 5.97
CA SER A 72 -1.01 2.26 4.76
C SER A 72 -1.28 3.78 4.73
N ASP A 73 -1.76 4.35 5.84
CA ASP A 73 -2.06 5.79 5.93
C ASP A 73 -0.77 6.64 5.80
N ALA A 74 0.35 6.18 6.36
CA ALA A 74 1.65 6.82 6.21
C ALA A 74 2.13 6.80 4.76
N ARG A 75 2.01 5.65 4.08
CA ARG A 75 2.38 5.48 2.67
C ARG A 75 1.57 6.37 1.74
N VAL A 76 0.25 6.42 1.95
CA VAL A 76 -0.65 7.29 1.18
C VAL A 76 -0.30 8.76 1.40
N SER A 77 -0.01 9.16 2.63
CA SER A 77 0.39 10.54 2.96
C SER A 77 1.70 10.94 2.28
N GLN A 78 2.69 10.04 2.29
CA GLN A 78 3.97 10.25 1.59
C GLN A 78 3.78 10.37 0.08
N LEU A 79 3.00 9.46 -0.53
CA LEU A 79 2.69 9.51 -1.96
C LEU A 79 2.02 10.83 -2.33
N ARG A 80 1.03 11.25 -1.53
CA ARG A 80 0.32 12.51 -1.75
C ARG A 80 1.27 13.71 -1.67
N SER A 81 2.15 13.77 -0.67
CA SER A 81 3.16 14.83 -0.55
C SER A 81 4.06 14.88 -1.79
N LEU A 82 4.52 13.73 -2.27
CA LEU A 82 5.37 13.64 -3.44
C LEU A 82 4.65 14.14 -4.71
N VAL A 83 3.40 13.75 -4.89
CA VAL A 83 2.58 14.20 -6.01
C VAL A 83 2.31 15.71 -5.91
N GLU A 84 1.95 16.23 -4.74
CA GLU A 84 1.74 17.67 -4.53
C GLU A 84 3.00 18.49 -4.88
N GLN A 85 4.19 18.00 -4.51
CA GLN A 85 5.46 18.61 -4.88
C GLN A 85 5.76 18.49 -6.37
N MET A 86 5.50 17.33 -6.99
CA MET A 86 5.66 17.13 -8.44
C MET A 86 4.79 18.12 -9.22
N ILE A 87 3.55 18.32 -8.80
CA ILE A 87 2.61 19.25 -9.43
C ILE A 87 3.08 20.69 -9.25
N SER A 88 3.47 21.06 -8.03
CA SER A 88 3.98 22.39 -7.70
C SER A 88 5.25 22.72 -8.50
N SER A 89 6.14 21.74 -8.69
CA SER A 89 7.39 21.90 -9.46
C SER A 89 7.15 22.22 -10.94
N GLN A 90 5.99 21.83 -11.47
CA GLN A 90 5.56 22.11 -12.84
C GLN A 90 4.80 23.44 -12.96
N GLY A 91 4.81 24.27 -11.92
CA GLY A 91 4.14 25.58 -11.91
C GLY A 91 2.62 25.50 -11.85
N LYS A 92 2.04 24.33 -11.56
CA LYS A 92 0.59 24.14 -11.41
C LYS A 92 0.23 24.19 -9.93
N THR A 93 -0.83 24.94 -9.58
CA THR A 93 -1.36 25.00 -8.21
C THR A 93 -2.71 24.29 -8.16
N LEU A 94 -2.84 23.27 -7.31
CA LEU A 94 -4.10 22.56 -7.10
C LEU A 94 -4.65 22.90 -5.72
N GLY A 95 -5.87 23.43 -5.69
CA GLY A 95 -6.50 23.91 -4.44
C GLY A 95 -7.25 22.83 -3.65
N LYS A 96 -7.41 21.60 -4.16
CA LYS A 96 -8.18 20.51 -3.51
C LYS A 96 -7.59 19.13 -3.79
N ALA A 97 -7.85 18.19 -2.88
CA ALA A 97 -7.43 16.79 -3.01
C ALA A 97 -7.98 16.11 -4.28
N ASP A 98 -9.26 16.34 -4.61
CA ASP A 98 -9.89 15.78 -5.82
C ASP A 98 -9.23 16.28 -7.11
N SER A 99 -8.64 17.48 -7.07
CA SER A 99 -7.89 18.05 -8.18
C SER A 99 -6.59 17.30 -8.45
N ILE A 100 -5.98 16.67 -7.43
CA ILE A 100 -4.76 15.87 -7.58
C ILE A 100 -5.05 14.63 -8.43
N TRP A 101 -6.12 13.90 -8.11
CA TRP A 101 -6.49 12.68 -8.83
C TRP A 101 -6.96 12.98 -10.25
N SER A 102 -7.75 14.05 -10.43
CA SER A 102 -8.17 14.50 -11.76
C SER A 102 -6.97 14.93 -12.62
N PHE A 103 -5.97 15.60 -12.01
CA PHE A 103 -4.74 15.98 -12.69
C PHE A 103 -3.94 14.76 -13.15
N LEU A 104 -3.75 13.77 -12.26
CA LEU A 104 -3.04 12.53 -12.59
C LEU A 104 -3.79 11.70 -13.65
N ALA A 105 -5.13 11.65 -13.57
CA ALA A 105 -5.97 10.99 -14.56
C ALA A 105 -5.85 11.63 -15.95
N GLY A 106 -5.61 12.94 -16.00
CA GLY A 106 -5.38 13.68 -17.25
C GLY A 106 -4.08 13.33 -17.96
N GLY A 107 -3.09 12.76 -17.27
CA GLY A 107 -1.83 12.30 -17.89
C GLY A 107 -0.88 13.41 -18.37
N ASP A 108 -1.26 14.68 -18.29
CA ASP A 108 -0.46 15.84 -18.70
C ASP A 108 0.50 16.29 -17.59
N TYR A 109 1.50 15.45 -17.33
CA TYR A 109 2.57 15.73 -16.39
C TYR A 109 3.90 15.15 -16.85
N THR A 110 4.97 15.79 -16.39
CA THR A 110 6.34 15.37 -16.63
C THR A 110 6.89 14.69 -15.39
N VAL A 111 7.58 13.58 -15.61
CA VAL A 111 8.31 12.84 -14.57
C VAL A 111 9.73 12.66 -15.07
N ASP A 112 10.70 13.00 -14.22
CA ASP A 112 12.10 12.80 -14.53
C ASP A 112 12.40 11.30 -14.72
N PRO A 113 13.46 10.96 -15.49
CA PRO A 113 13.77 9.56 -15.79
C PRO A 113 14.01 8.68 -14.57
N ALA A 114 14.61 9.21 -13.50
CA ALA A 114 14.95 8.43 -12.31
C ALA A 114 13.68 8.08 -11.51
N THR A 115 12.80 9.06 -11.29
CA THR A 115 11.50 8.85 -10.65
C THR A 115 10.63 7.88 -11.46
N ARG A 116 10.62 7.99 -12.79
CA ARG A 116 9.90 7.04 -13.65
C ARG A 116 10.44 5.62 -13.54
N ALA A 117 11.77 5.47 -13.60
CA ALA A 117 12.40 4.16 -13.51
C ALA A 117 12.14 3.49 -12.15
N GLN A 118 12.12 4.26 -11.05
CA GLN A 118 11.78 3.71 -9.75
C GLN A 118 10.28 3.38 -9.65
N ALA A 119 9.38 4.25 -10.11
CA ALA A 119 7.96 3.95 -10.13
C ALA A 119 7.64 2.68 -10.92
N GLN A 120 8.34 2.43 -12.03
CA GLN A 120 8.23 1.19 -12.81
C GLN A 120 8.65 -0.04 -12.02
N LYS A 121 9.70 0.04 -11.20
CA LYS A 121 10.09 -1.05 -10.28
C LYS A 121 9.07 -1.24 -9.18
N ASP A 122 8.55 -0.15 -8.64
CA ASP A 122 7.61 -0.21 -7.53
C ASP A 122 6.26 -0.82 -7.96
N ILE A 123 5.85 -0.68 -9.23
CA ILE A 123 4.64 -1.30 -9.78
C ILE A 123 4.87 -2.65 -10.48
N ALA A 124 6.12 -3.13 -10.54
CA ALA A 124 6.44 -4.45 -11.08
C ALA A 124 5.79 -5.55 -10.22
N ASP A 125 5.76 -6.79 -10.72
CA ASP A 125 5.08 -7.89 -10.02
C ASP A 125 5.65 -8.16 -8.61
N ASP A 126 6.97 -7.98 -8.45
CA ASP A 126 7.70 -8.03 -7.17
C ASP A 126 7.80 -6.68 -6.46
N GLY A 127 7.32 -5.61 -7.11
CA GLY A 127 7.31 -4.26 -6.58
C GLY A 127 6.30 -4.09 -5.45
N TYR A 128 6.57 -3.16 -4.53
CA TYR A 128 5.67 -2.91 -3.41
C TYR A 128 4.23 -2.61 -3.88
N TRP A 129 4.03 -1.81 -4.93
CA TRP A 129 2.72 -1.50 -5.54
C TRP A 129 2.33 -2.46 -6.68
N GLY A 130 3.03 -3.58 -6.81
CA GLY A 130 2.67 -4.65 -7.72
C GLY A 130 1.27 -5.20 -7.47
N VAL A 131 0.71 -5.86 -8.48
CA VAL A 131 -0.64 -6.46 -8.41
C VAL A 131 -0.74 -7.49 -7.30
N GLU A 132 0.21 -8.43 -7.23
CA GLU A 132 0.23 -9.47 -6.21
C GLU A 132 0.42 -8.89 -4.80
N GLN A 133 1.46 -8.07 -4.62
CA GLN A 133 1.76 -7.47 -3.31
C GLN A 133 0.63 -6.59 -2.78
N THR A 134 -0.02 -5.81 -3.63
CA THR A 134 -1.14 -4.95 -3.21
C THR A 134 -2.38 -5.77 -2.90
N SER A 135 -2.69 -6.78 -3.70
CA SER A 135 -3.86 -7.64 -3.46
C SER A 135 -3.68 -8.48 -2.20
N ASP A 136 -2.48 -9.01 -1.93
CA ASP A 136 -2.16 -9.71 -0.68
C ASP A 136 -2.41 -8.82 0.54
N ARG A 137 -1.88 -7.58 0.55
CA ARG A 137 -2.10 -6.68 1.68
C ARG A 137 -3.58 -6.34 1.92
N ILE A 138 -4.38 -6.23 0.85
CA ILE A 138 -5.83 -5.98 0.96
C ILE A 138 -6.52 -7.19 1.60
N VAL A 139 -6.20 -8.39 1.14
CA VAL A 139 -6.79 -9.64 1.64
C VAL A 139 -6.31 -9.97 3.05
N ASP A 140 -5.05 -9.71 3.37
CA ASP A 140 -4.50 -9.81 4.72
C ASP A 140 -5.22 -8.86 5.68
N PHE A 141 -5.53 -7.64 5.25
CA PHE A 141 -6.31 -6.70 6.05
C PHE A 141 -7.73 -7.20 6.28
N ALA A 142 -8.38 -7.72 5.23
CA ALA A 142 -9.72 -8.29 5.32
C ALA A 142 -9.76 -9.51 6.23
N THR A 143 -8.81 -10.44 6.10
CA THR A 143 -8.72 -11.65 6.94
C THR A 143 -8.33 -11.31 8.38
N ALA A 144 -7.48 -10.31 8.61
CA ALA A 144 -7.16 -9.83 9.96
C ALA A 144 -8.38 -9.24 10.69
N LEU A 145 -9.37 -8.72 9.95
CA LEU A 145 -10.63 -8.20 10.49
C LEU A 145 -11.72 -9.27 10.61
N ALA A 146 -11.91 -10.08 9.56
CA ALA A 146 -12.96 -11.08 9.46
C ALA A 146 -12.63 -12.38 10.21
N GLY A 147 -11.35 -12.71 10.36
CA GLY A 147 -10.89 -14.03 10.77
C GLY A 147 -11.24 -15.09 9.73
N ASP A 148 -11.52 -16.30 10.20
CA ASP A 148 -11.88 -17.46 9.36
C ASP A 148 -13.40 -17.57 9.08
N ASP A 149 -14.17 -16.48 9.24
CA ASP A 149 -15.62 -16.48 9.05
C ASP A 149 -15.99 -16.15 7.59
N PRO A 150 -16.51 -17.12 6.81
CA PRO A 150 -16.81 -16.91 5.39
C PRO A 150 -17.83 -15.80 5.16
N LYS A 151 -18.80 -15.62 6.06
CA LYS A 151 -19.81 -14.57 5.92
C LYS A 151 -19.18 -13.19 6.07
N LYS A 152 -18.26 -13.04 7.02
CA LYS A 152 -17.53 -11.78 7.20
C LYS A 152 -16.54 -11.53 6.07
N LEU A 153 -15.93 -12.57 5.51
CA LEU A 153 -15.07 -12.44 4.33
C LEU A 153 -15.86 -11.93 3.12
N GLU A 154 -17.08 -12.42 2.90
CA GLU A 154 -17.99 -11.88 1.87
C GLU A 154 -18.40 -10.43 2.17
N GLU A 155 -18.64 -10.06 3.44
CA GLU A 155 -18.85 -8.65 3.82
C GLU A 155 -17.62 -7.78 3.51
N MET A 156 -16.40 -8.28 3.74
CA MET A 156 -15.16 -7.58 3.40
C MET A 156 -14.96 -7.46 1.89
N ARG A 157 -15.30 -8.51 1.11
CA ARG A 157 -15.30 -8.46 -0.36
C ARG A 157 -16.22 -7.35 -0.86
N ALA A 158 -17.47 -7.31 -0.38
CA ALA A 158 -18.43 -6.28 -0.74
C ALA A 158 -17.97 -4.87 -0.32
N ALA A 159 -17.33 -4.74 0.84
CA ALA A 159 -16.74 -3.48 1.28
C ALA A 159 -15.59 -3.03 0.36
N PHE A 160 -14.74 -3.95 -0.08
CA PHE A 160 -13.68 -3.67 -1.05
C PHE A 160 -14.24 -3.25 -2.41
N GLU A 161 -15.24 -3.96 -2.95
CA GLU A 161 -15.90 -3.56 -4.21
C GLU A 161 -16.49 -2.15 -4.13
N LYS A 162 -17.13 -1.82 -3.01
CA LYS A 162 -17.65 -0.48 -2.75
C LYS A 162 -16.52 0.55 -2.71
N GLY A 163 -15.41 0.25 -2.03
CA GLY A 163 -14.23 1.10 -1.99
C GLY A 163 -13.62 1.33 -3.38
N PHE A 164 -13.56 0.29 -4.22
CA PHE A 164 -13.06 0.38 -5.59
C PHE A 164 -13.94 1.27 -6.48
N LYS A 165 -15.26 1.17 -6.34
CA LYS A 165 -16.23 2.07 -7.01
C LYS A 165 -16.07 3.52 -6.57
N GLN A 166 -15.83 3.75 -5.28
CA GLN A 166 -15.54 5.09 -4.75
C GLN A 166 -14.22 5.63 -5.31
N ALA A 167 -13.15 4.83 -5.33
CA ALA A 167 -11.88 5.21 -5.92
C ALA A 167 -12.01 5.54 -7.42
N THR A 168 -12.78 4.76 -8.18
CA THR A 168 -13.08 5.03 -9.59
C THR A 168 -13.81 6.36 -9.76
N SER A 169 -14.78 6.65 -8.90
CA SER A 169 -15.51 7.92 -8.91
C SER A 169 -14.59 9.10 -8.60
N THR A 170 -13.74 8.98 -7.58
CA THR A 170 -12.75 10.01 -7.20
C THR A 170 -11.69 10.23 -8.27
N TRP A 171 -11.31 9.18 -9.00
CA TRP A 171 -10.39 9.27 -10.14
C TRP A 171 -11.01 10.02 -11.34
N GLY A 172 -12.33 10.08 -11.43
CA GLY A 172 -13.06 10.82 -12.47
C GLY A 172 -13.08 10.15 -13.85
N SER A 173 -12.48 8.97 -13.98
CA SER A 173 -12.44 8.16 -15.20
C SER A 173 -12.21 6.68 -14.85
N LYS A 174 -12.06 5.81 -15.86
CA LYS A 174 -11.68 4.42 -15.62
C LYS A 174 -10.31 4.38 -14.94
N LEU A 175 -10.20 3.67 -13.80
CA LEU A 175 -8.92 3.46 -13.14
C LEU A 175 -7.91 2.77 -14.09
N PRO A 176 -6.61 3.06 -13.97
CA PRO A 176 -5.56 2.45 -14.80
C PRO A 176 -5.61 0.91 -14.79
N ASP A 177 -5.06 0.30 -15.85
CA ASP A 177 -5.05 -1.17 -16.04
C ASP A 177 -4.53 -1.93 -14.80
N ILE A 178 -3.43 -1.46 -14.20
CA ILE A 178 -2.88 -2.09 -13.00
C ILE A 178 -3.90 -2.17 -11.86
N SER A 179 -4.72 -1.14 -11.66
CA SER A 179 -5.75 -1.14 -10.63
C SER A 179 -6.86 -2.15 -10.93
N GLN A 180 -7.20 -2.36 -12.20
CA GLN A 180 -8.17 -3.39 -12.62
C GLN A 180 -7.60 -4.80 -12.38
N ARG A 181 -6.32 -5.01 -12.70
CA ARG A 181 -5.62 -6.28 -12.41
C ARG A 181 -5.56 -6.55 -10.90
N THR A 182 -5.28 -5.54 -10.09
CA THR A 182 -5.34 -5.66 -8.61
C THR A 182 -6.74 -5.99 -8.13
N TYR A 183 -7.80 -5.37 -8.70
CA TYR A 183 -9.17 -5.71 -8.35
C TYR A 183 -9.48 -7.19 -8.60
N GLN A 184 -9.13 -7.69 -9.79
CA GLN A 184 -9.35 -9.09 -10.13
C GLN A 184 -8.58 -10.02 -9.18
N ALA A 185 -7.30 -9.74 -8.95
CA ALA A 185 -6.49 -10.55 -8.03
C ALA A 185 -7.06 -10.58 -6.60
N VAL A 186 -7.64 -9.47 -6.12
CA VAL A 186 -8.34 -9.44 -4.83
C VAL A 186 -9.60 -10.31 -4.84
N MET A 187 -10.42 -10.22 -5.89
CA MET A 187 -11.62 -11.06 -6.04
C MET A 187 -11.26 -12.55 -6.03
N ASP A 188 -10.29 -12.94 -6.86
CA ASP A 188 -9.82 -14.33 -6.98
C ASP A 188 -9.29 -14.85 -5.63
N LYS A 189 -8.66 -13.99 -4.83
CA LYS A 189 -8.17 -14.34 -3.48
C LYS A 189 -9.32 -14.50 -2.48
N PHE A 190 -10.37 -13.68 -2.56
CA PHE A 190 -11.58 -13.88 -1.76
C PHE A 190 -12.29 -15.18 -2.13
N ASP A 191 -12.44 -15.48 -3.42
CA ASP A 191 -13.08 -16.71 -3.92
C ASP A 191 -12.37 -17.97 -3.37
N LYS A 192 -11.02 -17.97 -3.41
CA LYS A 192 -10.18 -19.02 -2.80
C LYS A 192 -10.37 -19.15 -1.29
N LEU A 193 -10.58 -18.05 -0.59
CA LEU A 193 -10.75 -18.05 0.87
C LEU A 193 -12.14 -18.50 1.31
N THR A 194 -13.18 -18.20 0.53
CA THR A 194 -14.57 -18.57 0.85
C THR A 194 -14.95 -19.95 0.29
N GLY A 195 -14.07 -20.58 -0.49
CA GLY A 195 -14.30 -21.90 -1.07
C GLY A 195 -15.30 -21.87 -2.23
N VAL A 196 -15.49 -20.70 -2.84
CA VAL A 196 -16.23 -20.53 -4.08
C VAL A 196 -15.22 -20.80 -5.21
N GLU A 197 -14.99 -22.08 -5.52
CA GLU A 197 -14.32 -22.46 -6.77
C GLU A 197 -15.38 -22.46 -7.89
N ASP A 198 -15.13 -21.72 -8.97
CA ASP A 198 -15.93 -21.72 -10.21
C ASP A 198 -16.15 -23.14 -10.79
#